data_AF-A0A821W8X0-F1
#
_entry.id   AF-A0A821W8X0-F1
#
_cell.length_a   1.000
_cell.length_b   1.000
_cell.length_c   1.000
_cell.angle_alpha   90.00
_cell.angle_beta   90.00
_cell.angle_gamma   90.00
#
_symmetry.space_group_name_H-M   'P 1'
#
loop_
_entity.id
_entity.type
_entity.pdbx_description
1 polymer ?
#
loop_
_entity_poly.entity_id
_entity_poly.type
_entity_poly.pdbx_seq_one_letter_code
_entity_poly.pdbx_strand_id
1 'polypeptide(L)'
;MLVAMFFYSTNPVTSPSNIKFQKRKIFEPKLMIWMAMSSKGVSDVYIHRSKQAVLQTTYLKECINKGLLPFIEKYHHNGNYLFWPDLASAHCSNLVKERLHEKNVPLVVRQDNPPNVPQARSIETVWALLERK
;
A
#
# COMPACT_ATOMS: atom_id res chain seq x y z
N MET A 1 -8.82 -16.11 11.42
CA MET A 1 -7.73 -16.80 10.69
C MET A 1 -8.36 -17.96 9.93
N LEU A 2 -8.58 -17.80 8.62
CA LEU A 2 -9.17 -18.84 7.78
C LEU A 2 -8.06 -19.74 7.24
N VAL A 3 -8.09 -21.01 7.63
CA VAL A 3 -7.20 -22.05 7.10
C VAL A 3 -8.00 -22.82 6.06
N ALA A 4 -7.68 -22.65 4.77
CA ALA A 4 -8.21 -23.50 3.73
C ALA A 4 -7.47 -24.86 3.79
N MET A 5 -8.20 -25.92 4.10
CA MET A 5 -7.69 -27.30 4.06
C MET A 5 -7.89 -27.86 2.64
N PHE A 6 -6.83 -27.88 1.85
CA PHE A 6 -6.79 -28.70 0.63
C PHE A 6 -6.36 -30.11 1.03
N PHE A 7 -7.25 -31.08 0.86
CA PHE A 7 -6.93 -32.50 1.04
C PHE A 7 -6.33 -33.05 -0.26
N TYR A 8 -5.09 -33.57 -0.19
CA TYR A 8 -4.41 -34.24 -1.32
C TYR A 8 -4.70 -35.75 -1.38
N SER A 9 -5.65 -36.24 -0.57
CA SER A 9 -5.99 -37.66 -0.49
C SER A 9 -7.50 -37.84 -0.53
N THR A 10 -7.95 -38.78 -1.35
CA THR A 10 -9.34 -39.23 -1.40
C THR A 10 -9.77 -39.95 -0.11
N ASN A 11 -8.83 -40.35 0.76
CA ASN A 11 -9.12 -40.92 2.06
C ASN A 11 -8.29 -40.25 3.19
N PRO A 12 -8.89 -39.32 3.95
CA PRO A 12 -8.22 -38.60 5.05
C PRO A 12 -7.98 -39.45 6.31
N VAL A 13 -8.50 -40.69 6.36
CA VAL A 13 -8.33 -41.63 7.49
C VAL A 13 -7.01 -42.41 7.36
N THR A 14 -6.59 -42.74 6.14
CA THR A 14 -5.39 -43.53 5.86
C THR A 14 -4.14 -42.69 5.62
N SER A 15 -4.26 -41.36 5.65
CA SER A 15 -3.16 -40.45 5.37
C SER A 15 -2.20 -40.35 6.57
N PRO A 16 -0.88 -40.58 6.39
CA PRO A 16 0.11 -40.46 7.46
C PRO A 16 0.08 -39.09 8.16
N SER A 17 0.22 -39.07 9.49
CA SER A 17 0.15 -37.84 10.31
C SER A 17 1.13 -36.75 9.86
N ASN A 18 2.33 -37.14 9.42
CA ASN A 18 3.36 -36.23 8.93
C ASN A 18 2.99 -35.52 7.61
N ILE A 19 2.03 -36.05 6.85
CA ILE A 19 1.47 -35.43 5.64
C ILE A 19 0.22 -34.60 5.98
N LYS A 20 -0.66 -35.15 6.83
CA LYS A 20 -1.93 -34.52 7.23
C LYS A 20 -1.73 -33.20 7.99
N PHE A 21 -0.67 -33.13 8.80
CA PHE A 21 -0.34 -31.96 9.62
C PHE A 21 0.85 -31.16 9.10
N GLN A 22 1.27 -31.42 7.85
CA GLN A 22 2.38 -30.68 7.26
C GLN A 22 1.96 -29.24 7.02
N LYS A 23 2.41 -28.33 7.88
CA LYS A 23 2.24 -26.88 7.67
C LYS A 23 3.12 -26.45 6.51
N ARG A 24 2.56 -26.34 5.31
CA ARG A 24 3.23 -25.63 4.21
C ARG A 24 3.19 -24.12 4.48
N LYS A 25 4.28 -23.41 4.20
CA LYS A 25 4.24 -21.94 4.05
C LYS A 25 3.34 -21.66 2.85
N ILE A 26 2.09 -21.30 3.10
CA ILE A 26 1.10 -21.10 2.02
C ILE A 26 1.40 -19.81 1.23
N PHE A 27 2.12 -18.86 1.83
CA PHE A 27 2.43 -17.57 1.20
C PHE A 27 3.88 -17.18 1.41
N GLU A 28 4.54 -16.78 0.32
CA GLU A 28 5.81 -16.09 0.37
C GLU A 28 5.68 -14.76 1.13
N PRO A 29 6.77 -14.24 1.72
CA PRO A 29 6.76 -12.91 2.32
C PRO A 29 6.30 -11.88 1.29
N LYS A 30 5.18 -11.19 1.56
CA LYS A 30 4.74 -10.09 0.72
C LYS A 30 5.55 -8.84 1.04
N LEU A 31 5.94 -8.11 0.00
CA LEU A 31 6.53 -6.78 0.10
C LEU A 31 5.44 -5.77 -0.26
N MET A 32 5.30 -4.74 0.57
CA MET A 32 4.55 -3.55 0.17
C MET A 32 5.57 -2.46 -0.16
N ILE A 33 5.40 -1.86 -1.33
CA ILE A 33 6.19 -0.72 -1.80
C ILE A 33 5.29 0.50 -1.75
N TRP A 34 5.80 1.60 -1.23
CA TRP A 34 5.13 2.89 -1.26
C TRP A 34 6.05 3.97 -1.84
N MET A 35 5.48 4.83 -2.68
CA MET A 35 6.13 6.04 -3.19
C MET A 35 5.07 7.07 -3.62
N ALA A 36 5.45 8.34 -3.64
CA ALA A 36 4.72 9.40 -4.32
C ALA A 36 5.41 9.75 -5.65
N MET A 37 4.65 10.24 -6.63
CA MET A 37 5.20 10.62 -7.93
C MET A 37 4.47 11.81 -8.55
N SER A 38 5.18 12.52 -9.42
CA SER A 38 4.64 13.56 -10.29
C SER A 38 5.43 13.62 -11.60
N SER A 39 5.09 14.55 -12.49
CA SER A 39 5.90 14.85 -13.68
C SER A 39 7.33 15.33 -13.35
N LYS A 40 7.62 15.72 -12.11
CA LYS A 40 8.94 16.19 -11.66
C LYS A 40 9.83 15.08 -11.09
N GLY A 41 9.30 13.88 -10.90
CA GLY A 41 10.04 12.74 -10.38
C GLY A 41 9.25 11.91 -9.38
N VAL A 42 9.98 11.12 -8.58
CA VAL A 42 9.45 10.23 -7.54
C VAL A 42 10.03 10.56 -6.17
N SER A 43 9.29 10.27 -5.11
CA SER A 43 9.81 10.32 -3.74
C SER A 43 10.80 9.17 -3.50
N ASP A 44 11.45 9.20 -2.34
CA ASP A 44 12.10 8.00 -1.82
C ASP A 44 11.06 6.88 -1.66
N VAL A 45 11.53 5.66 -1.93
CA VAL A 45 10.69 4.45 -1.88
C VAL A 45 10.73 3.85 -0.49
N TYR A 46 9.56 3.61 0.10
CA TYR A 46 9.44 2.87 1.34
C TYR A 46 9.08 1.41 1.05
N ILE A 47 9.90 0.48 1.55
CA ILE A 47 9.67 -0.96 1.42
C ILE A 47 9.31 -1.53 2.79
N HIS A 48 8.06 -1.99 2.92
CA HIS A 48 7.55 -2.61 4.12
C HIS A 48 7.53 -4.14 3.98
N ARG A 49 8.34 -4.81 4.80
CA ARG A 49 8.35 -6.28 4.91
C ARG A 49 7.34 -6.69 5.98
N SER A 50 6.09 -6.92 5.61
CA SER A 50 5.08 -7.39 6.55
C SER A 50 4.07 -8.32 5.90
N LYS A 51 3.51 -9.22 6.72
CA LYS A 51 2.40 -10.09 6.35
C LYS A 51 1.03 -9.41 6.54
N GLN A 52 1.02 -8.16 7.00
CA GLN A 52 -0.18 -7.42 7.37
C GLN A 52 -0.28 -6.11 6.59
N ALA A 53 -1.50 -5.58 6.52
CA ALA A 53 -1.76 -4.26 5.98
C ALA A 53 -1.00 -3.18 6.76
N VAL A 54 -0.59 -2.12 6.07
CA VAL A 54 0.09 -0.99 6.72
C VAL A 54 -0.87 -0.26 7.66
N LEU A 55 -0.43 -0.08 8.90
CA LEU A 55 -1.15 0.69 9.89
C LEU A 55 -1.01 2.19 9.60
N GLN A 56 -2.03 2.96 9.99
CA GLN A 56 -2.02 4.43 9.86
C GLN A 56 -0.79 5.11 10.48
N THR A 57 -0.25 4.58 11.58
CA THR A 57 0.96 5.10 12.23
C THR A 57 2.22 4.87 11.39
N THR A 58 2.33 3.72 10.74
CA THR A 58 3.43 3.40 9.82
C THR A 58 3.31 4.27 8.56
N TYR A 59 2.11 4.40 8.01
CA TYR A 59 1.85 5.27 6.87
C TYR A 59 2.21 6.73 7.17
N LEU A 60 1.76 7.26 8.30
CA LEU A 60 2.10 8.62 8.71
C LEU A 60 3.61 8.83 8.85
N LYS A 61 4.28 7.92 9.56
CA LYS A 61 5.70 8.06 9.89
C LYS A 61 6.59 7.88 8.66
N GLU A 62 6.39 6.81 7.92
CA GLU A 62 7.32 6.40 6.86
C GLU A 62 6.89 6.95 5.49
N CYS A 63 5.60 6.91 5.17
CA CYS A 63 5.12 7.37 3.87
C CYS A 63 4.92 8.90 3.84
N ILE A 64 4.18 9.46 4.79
CA ILE A 64 3.86 10.90 4.77
C ILE A 64 5.07 11.74 5.21
N ASN A 65 5.57 11.52 6.44
CA ASN A 65 6.57 12.41 7.02
C ASN A 65 7.96 12.27 6.39
N LYS A 66 8.38 11.06 6.03
CA LYS A 66 9.70 10.82 5.41
C LYS A 66 9.67 10.77 3.89
N GLY A 67 8.53 10.46 3.29
CA GLY A 67 8.40 10.33 1.84
C GLY A 67 7.75 11.56 1.19
N LEU A 68 6.46 11.75 1.44
CA LEU A 68 5.65 12.76 0.73
C LEU A 68 6.10 14.20 1.05
N LEU A 69 6.26 14.56 2.33
CA LEU A 69 6.55 15.94 2.70
C LEU A 69 7.92 16.41 2.16
N PRO A 70 9.02 15.65 2.28
CA PRO A 70 10.29 16.03 1.66
C PRO A 70 10.21 16.08 0.13
N PHE A 71 9.43 15.21 -0.50
CA PHE A 71 9.21 15.23 -1.94
C PHE A 71 8.49 16.50 -2.41
N ILE A 72 7.45 16.93 -1.68
CA ILE A 72 6.75 18.19 -1.94
C ILE A 72 7.69 19.38 -1.76
N GLU A 73 8.43 19.43 -0.65
CA GLU A 73 9.39 20.52 -0.40
C GLU A 73 10.42 20.63 -1.53
N LYS A 74 10.96 19.49 -1.97
CA LYS A 74 11.98 19.44 -3.02
C LYS A 74 11.46 19.86 -4.39
N TYR A 75 10.28 19.39 -4.79
CA TYR A 75 9.83 19.53 -6.18
C TYR A 75 8.63 20.46 -6.39
N HIS A 76 7.84 20.74 -5.34
CA HIS A 76 6.54 21.43 -5.43
C HIS A 76 6.39 22.56 -4.40
N HIS A 77 7.49 23.18 -3.97
CA HIS A 77 7.49 24.31 -3.03
C HIS A 77 6.60 25.49 -3.46
N ASN A 78 6.33 25.63 -4.77
CA ASN A 78 5.48 26.69 -5.32
C ASN A 78 3.97 26.42 -5.16
N GLY A 79 3.57 25.32 -4.51
CA GLY A 79 2.17 25.04 -4.16
C GLY A 79 1.28 24.59 -5.32
N ASN A 80 1.80 24.46 -6.55
CA ASN A 80 1.00 24.01 -7.69
C ASN A 80 0.97 22.49 -7.80
N TYR A 81 0.28 21.85 -6.85
CA TYR A 81 0.08 20.40 -6.83
C TYR A 81 -1.23 20.04 -6.11
N LEU A 82 -1.69 18.81 -6.33
CA LEU A 82 -2.81 18.22 -5.62
C LEU A 82 -2.43 16.80 -5.24
N PHE A 83 -2.46 16.46 -3.95
CA PHE A 83 -2.15 15.12 -3.50
C PHE A 83 -3.37 14.21 -3.70
N TRP A 84 -3.18 13.08 -4.40
CA TRP A 84 -4.26 12.17 -4.76
C TRP A 84 -3.95 10.72 -4.34
N PRO A 85 -4.16 10.36 -3.06
CA PRO A 85 -4.08 8.97 -2.61
C PRO A 85 -5.36 8.21 -2.97
N ASP A 86 -5.29 6.87 -2.93
CA ASP A 86 -6.49 6.04 -2.94
C ASP A 86 -7.25 6.10 -1.60
N LEU A 87 -8.34 5.34 -1.50
CA LEU A 87 -9.20 5.32 -0.32
C LEU A 87 -8.82 4.22 0.71
N ALA A 88 -7.58 3.73 0.71
CA ALA A 88 -7.13 2.76 1.71
C ALA A 88 -7.33 3.29 3.14
N SER A 89 -7.64 2.39 4.07
CA SER A 89 -8.01 2.78 5.46
C SER A 89 -6.93 3.61 6.16
N ALA A 90 -5.64 3.33 5.90
CA ALA A 90 -4.53 4.11 6.45
C ALA A 90 -4.55 5.57 5.95
N HIS A 91 -4.84 5.80 4.67
CA HIS A 91 -4.90 7.13 4.06
C HIS A 91 -6.09 7.94 4.59
N CYS A 92 -7.20 7.26 4.86
CA CYS A 92 -8.44 7.87 5.32
C CYS A 92 -8.47 8.18 6.82
N SER A 93 -7.46 7.78 7.60
CA SER A 93 -7.41 7.99 9.05
C SER A 93 -7.34 9.49 9.42
N ASN A 94 -7.96 9.85 10.55
CA ASN A 94 -7.94 11.24 11.05
C ASN A 94 -6.52 11.73 11.29
N LEU A 95 -5.68 10.87 11.88
CA LEU A 95 -4.27 11.16 12.15
C LEU A 95 -3.51 11.61 10.90
N VAL A 96 -3.76 10.97 9.75
CA VAL A 96 -3.13 11.31 8.48
C VAL A 96 -3.71 12.59 7.90
N LYS A 97 -5.04 12.75 7.95
CA LYS A 97 -5.71 13.95 7.45
C LYS A 97 -5.31 15.21 8.23
N GLU A 98 -5.25 15.12 9.55
CA GLU A 98 -4.79 16.19 10.44
C GLU A 98 -3.36 16.59 10.09
N ARG A 99 -2.46 15.61 9.89
CA ARG A 99 -1.08 15.91 9.49
C ARG A 99 -0.99 16.61 8.13
N LEU A 100 -1.76 16.17 7.15
CA LEU A 100 -1.78 16.79 5.82
C LEU A 100 -2.34 18.22 5.89
N HIS A 101 -3.38 18.42 6.70
CA HIS A 101 -3.95 19.73 6.97
C HIS A 101 -2.96 20.67 7.67
N GLU A 102 -2.30 20.24 8.74
CA GLU A 102 -1.22 20.98 9.43
C GLU A 102 -0.10 21.43 8.47
N LYS A 103 0.16 20.62 7.45
CA LYS A 103 1.21 20.86 6.45
C LYS A 103 0.71 21.58 5.20
N ASN A 104 -0.55 22.03 5.19
CA ASN A 104 -1.18 22.71 4.06
C ASN A 104 -1.05 21.91 2.76
N VAL A 105 -1.15 20.57 2.84
CA VAL A 105 -1.09 19.69 1.68
C VAL A 105 -2.50 19.59 1.10
N PRO A 106 -2.78 20.16 -0.10
CA PRO A 106 -4.07 20.03 -0.75
C PRO A 106 -4.31 18.57 -1.13
N LEU A 107 -5.52 18.07 -0.84
CA LEU A 107 -5.91 16.68 -1.03
C LEU A 107 -7.15 16.61 -1.93
N VAL A 108 -7.20 15.63 -2.83
CA VAL A 108 -8.45 15.31 -3.54
C VAL A 108 -9.52 14.92 -2.51
N VAL A 109 -10.59 15.71 -2.44
CA VAL A 109 -11.69 15.46 -1.51
C VAL A 109 -12.42 14.16 -1.86
N ARG A 110 -13.04 13.53 -0.87
CA ARG A 110 -13.62 12.19 -1.01
C ARG A 110 -14.70 12.13 -2.10
N GLN A 111 -15.48 13.20 -2.26
CA GLN A 111 -16.53 13.32 -3.26
C GLN A 111 -15.98 13.22 -4.69
N ASP A 112 -14.75 13.72 -4.90
CA ASP A 112 -14.07 13.76 -6.20
C ASP A 112 -13.03 12.62 -6.34
N ASN A 113 -12.93 11.72 -5.35
CA ASN A 113 -12.02 10.58 -5.36
C ASN A 113 -12.81 9.27 -5.50
N PRO A 114 -13.23 8.89 -6.72
CA PRO A 114 -14.03 7.68 -6.91
C PRO A 114 -13.30 6.42 -6.40
N PRO A 115 -14.02 5.50 -5.72
CA PRO A 115 -13.48 4.21 -5.34
C PRO A 115 -13.26 3.33 -6.58
N ASN A 116 -12.34 2.37 -6.50
CA ASN A 116 -12.17 1.31 -7.49
C ASN A 116 -11.89 1.77 -8.93
N VAL A 117 -11.20 2.91 -9.11
CA VAL A 117 -10.73 3.40 -10.42
C VAL A 117 -9.20 3.45 -10.52
N PRO A 118 -8.47 2.32 -10.36
CA PRO A 118 -7.01 2.30 -10.44
C PRO A 118 -6.48 2.91 -11.73
N GLN A 119 -7.16 2.71 -12.87
CA GLN A 119 -6.79 3.26 -14.18
C GLN A 119 -6.70 4.78 -14.23
N ALA A 120 -7.40 5.49 -13.34
CA ALA A 120 -7.33 6.95 -13.25
C ALA A 120 -6.06 7.43 -12.53
N ARG A 121 -5.37 6.55 -11.79
CA ARG A 121 -4.17 6.87 -11.01
C ARG A 121 -2.93 6.46 -11.80
N SER A 122 -2.12 7.44 -12.22
CA SER A 122 -0.94 7.18 -13.06
C SER A 122 0.08 6.21 -12.44
N ILE A 123 0.12 6.10 -11.11
CA ILE A 123 1.04 5.18 -10.40
C ILE A 123 0.76 3.71 -10.73
N GLU A 124 -0.48 3.34 -11.05
CA GLU A 124 -0.83 1.96 -11.42
C GLU A 124 -0.19 1.53 -12.74
N THR A 125 0.08 2.49 -13.64
CA THR A 125 0.85 2.21 -14.86
C THR A 125 2.30 1.85 -14.53
N VAL A 126 2.89 2.49 -13.52
CA VAL A 126 4.25 2.18 -13.07
C VAL A 126 4.31 0.77 -12.49
N TRP A 127 3.32 0.39 -11.66
CA TRP A 127 3.24 -0.97 -11.12
C TRP A 127 3.05 -2.02 -12.22
N ALA A 128 2.15 -1.77 -13.18
CA ALA A 128 1.94 -2.67 -14.32
C ALA A 128 3.21 -2.85 -15.18
N LEU A 129 4.06 -1.83 -15.31
CA LEU A 129 5.34 -1.94 -16.02
C LEU A 129 6.40 -2.71 -15.21
N LEU A 130 6.39 -2.57 -13.89
CA LEU A 130 7.31 -3.29 -13.01
C LEU A 130 6.97 -4.78 -12.93
N GLU A 131 5.68 -5.14 -12.91
CA GLU A 131 5.24 -6.55 -12.88
C GLU A 131 5.53 -7.32 -14.17
N ARG A 132 5.76 -6.62 -15.29
CA ARG A 132 6.12 -7.23 -16.58
C ARG A 132 7.58 -7.69 -16.65
N LYS A 133 8.43 -7.23 -15.74
CA LYS A 133 9.87 -7.54 -15.71
C LYS A 133 10.16 -8.67 -14.75
#